data_AF-A0A1G8RS78-F1
#
_entry.id   AF-A0A1G8RS78-F1
#
_cell.length_a   1.000
_cell.length_b   1.000
_cell.length_c   1.000
_cell.angle_alpha   90.00
_cell.angle_beta   90.00
_cell.angle_gamma   90.00
#
_symmetry.space_group_name_H-M   'P 1'
#
loop_
_entity.id
_entity.type
_entity.pdbx_description
1 polymer ?
#
loop_
_entity_poly.entity_id
_entity_poly.type
_entity_poly.pdbx_seq_one_letter_code
_entity_poly.pdbx_strand_id
1 'polypeptide(L)'
;MSDDLYIDVVAFEQLTTTLETAAEDMATATRQLVDAAVEGMGIRALDVAAGSFNNEWGYGVKKIGEATEGLVTVMRATKDAYVLQDDATSQSFDTCGAALAEAGPLPGGSTTAPGVDGVSPPARTGHSLAGL
;
A
#
# COMPACT_ATOMS: atom_id res chain seq x y z
N MET A 1 -5.09 -4.51 -7.77
CA MET A 1 -4.56 -3.74 -6.61
C MET A 1 -3.10 -3.33 -6.80
N SER A 2 -2.27 -4.09 -7.53
CA SER A 2 -0.85 -3.75 -7.71
C SER A 2 -0.55 -2.55 -8.63
N ASP A 3 -1.51 -2.15 -9.47
CA ASP A 3 -1.35 -1.03 -10.43
C ASP A 3 -1.37 0.33 -9.72
N ASP A 4 -2.20 0.46 -8.69
CA ASP A 4 -2.34 1.66 -7.87
C ASP A 4 -1.03 1.98 -7.10
N LEU A 5 -0.42 0.94 -6.51
CA LEU A 5 0.87 1.08 -5.80
C LEU A 5 2.03 1.46 -6.74
N TYR A 6 1.96 1.09 -8.01
CA TYR A 6 2.98 1.45 -9.00
C TYR A 6 2.84 2.91 -9.43
N ILE A 7 1.60 3.37 -9.67
CA ILE A 7 1.30 4.78 -9.96
C ILE A 7 1.77 5.67 -8.81
N ASP A 8 1.51 5.27 -7.56
CA ASP A 8 1.94 6.01 -6.38
C ASP A 8 3.48 6.17 -6.31
N VAL A 9 4.24 5.10 -6.52
CA VAL A 9 5.72 5.14 -6.50
C VAL A 9 6.26 6.11 -7.55
N VAL A 10 5.74 6.05 -8.78
CA VAL A 10 6.16 6.94 -9.87
C VAL A 10 5.78 8.40 -9.59
N ALA A 11 4.60 8.64 -9.02
CA ALA A 11 4.16 9.99 -8.65
C ALA A 11 5.04 10.62 -7.57
N PHE A 12 5.49 9.84 -6.58
CA PHE A 12 6.40 10.32 -5.55
C PHE A 12 7.80 10.64 -6.08
N GLU A 13 8.33 9.83 -6.99
CA GLU A 13 9.61 10.14 -7.66
C GLU A 13 9.53 11.46 -8.46
N GLN A 14 8.44 11.65 -9.21
CA GLN A 14 8.20 12.90 -9.95
C GLN A 14 8.04 14.11 -9.02
N LEU A 15 7.39 13.92 -7.86
CA LEU A 15 7.27 14.97 -6.85
C LEU A 15 8.64 15.39 -6.34
N THR A 16 9.53 14.44 -6.02
CA THR A 16 10.90 14.75 -5.58
C THR A 16 11.64 15.58 -6.63
N THR A 17 11.66 15.14 -7.90
CA THR A 17 12.31 15.88 -8.99
C THR A 17 11.73 17.28 -9.19
N THR A 18 10.40 17.43 -9.05
CA THR A 18 9.72 18.73 -9.18
C THR A 18 10.15 19.69 -8.07
N LEU A 19 10.25 19.19 -6.83
CA LEU A 19 10.68 20.00 -5.69
C LEU A 19 12.14 20.44 -5.82
N GLU A 20 13.03 19.56 -6.28
CA GLU A 20 14.43 19.89 -6.54
C GLU A 20 14.57 20.98 -7.60
N THR A 21 13.88 20.82 -8.73
CA THR A 21 13.87 21.84 -9.81
C THR A 21 13.37 23.19 -9.29
N ALA A 22 12.28 23.19 -8.52
CA ALA A 22 11.74 24.42 -7.94
C ALA A 22 12.72 25.11 -6.96
N ALA A 23 13.52 24.34 -6.23
CA ALA A 23 14.57 24.89 -5.36
C ALA A 23 15.70 25.54 -6.15
N GLU A 24 16.13 24.92 -7.25
CA GLU A 24 17.16 25.48 -8.14
C GLU A 24 16.69 26.77 -8.83
N ASP A 25 15.44 26.78 -9.29
CA ASP A 25 14.81 27.94 -9.92
C ASP A 25 14.71 29.12 -8.94
N MET A 26 14.23 28.88 -7.71
CA MET A 26 14.18 29.92 -6.68
C MET A 26 15.58 30.41 -6.29
N ALA A 27 16.55 29.51 -6.13
CA ALA A 27 17.93 29.90 -5.84
C ALA A 27 18.52 30.78 -6.95
N THR A 28 18.12 30.54 -8.20
CA THR A 28 18.54 31.33 -9.36
C THR A 28 17.82 32.68 -9.41
N ALA A 29 16.50 32.72 -9.20
CA ALA A 29 15.73 33.96 -9.14
C ALA A 29 16.23 34.90 -8.02
N THR A 30 16.53 34.34 -6.85
CA THR A 30 17.11 35.10 -5.73
C THR A 30 18.48 35.69 -6.08
N ARG A 31 19.36 34.94 -6.77
CA ARG A 31 20.64 35.47 -7.27
C ARG A 31 20.45 36.62 -8.25
N GLN A 32 19.50 36.49 -9.19
CA GLN A 32 19.18 37.56 -10.14
C GLN A 32 18.64 38.81 -9.45
N LEU A 33 17.83 38.66 -8.39
CA LEU A 33 17.34 39.80 -7.60
C LEU A 33 18.47 40.50 -6.84
N VAL A 34 19.45 39.75 -6.32
CA VAL A 34 20.65 40.34 -5.69
C VAL A 34 21.47 41.11 -6.72
N ASP A 35 21.76 40.52 -7.88
CA ASP A 35 22.53 41.16 -8.95
C ASP A 35 21.85 42.45 -9.45
N ALA A 36 20.53 42.42 -9.63
CA ALA A 36 19.76 43.61 -10.01
C ALA A 36 19.68 44.67 -8.89
N ALA A 37 19.68 44.26 -7.61
CA ALA A 37 19.69 45.18 -6.47
C ALA A 37 21.05 45.89 -6.29
N VAL A 38 22.15 45.24 -6.69
CA VAL A 38 23.50 45.83 -6.70
C VAL A 38 23.58 47.06 -7.61
N GLU A 39 22.78 47.11 -8.68
CA GLU A 39 22.71 48.26 -9.59
C GLU A 39 21.90 49.44 -9.03
N GLY A 40 21.22 49.32 -7.87
CA GLY A 40 20.21 50.31 -7.46
C GLY A 40 20.02 50.67 -5.97
N MET A 41 20.23 49.80 -4.98
CA MET A 41 19.88 50.14 -3.57
C MET A 41 20.47 49.20 -2.50
N GLY A 42 20.68 49.73 -1.29
CA GLY A 42 21.17 49.09 -0.05
C GLY A 42 21.19 47.56 0.03
N ILE A 43 22.34 46.99 -0.35
CA ILE A 43 22.54 45.60 -0.80
C ILE A 43 22.65 44.58 0.35
N ARG A 44 23.17 44.96 1.52
CA ARG A 44 23.62 43.97 2.53
C ARG A 44 22.49 43.21 3.22
N ALA A 45 21.38 43.88 3.54
CA ALA A 45 20.28 43.22 4.25
C ALA A 45 19.49 42.29 3.31
N LEU A 46 19.34 42.69 2.05
CA LEU A 46 18.69 41.87 1.04
C LEU A 46 19.51 40.62 0.72
N ASP A 47 20.83 40.76 0.55
CA ASP A 47 21.73 39.65 0.27
C ASP A 47 21.77 38.62 1.41
N VAL A 48 21.81 39.09 2.67
CA VAL A 48 21.73 38.21 3.84
C VAL A 48 20.38 37.51 3.94
N ALA A 49 19.27 38.21 3.72
CA ALA A 49 17.93 37.61 3.76
C ALA A 49 17.72 36.59 2.62
N ALA A 50 18.16 36.93 1.41
CA ALA A 50 18.18 36.09 0.22
C ALA A 50 19.00 34.81 0.44
N GLY A 51 20.21 34.95 0.97
CA GLY A 51 21.09 33.82 1.29
C GLY A 51 20.51 32.91 2.37
N SER A 52 19.97 33.49 3.45
CA SER A 52 19.34 32.72 4.53
C SER A 52 18.10 31.97 4.04
N PHE A 53 17.23 32.65 3.29
CA PHE A 53 16.03 32.04 2.71
C PHE A 53 16.39 30.90 1.76
N ASN A 54 17.32 31.12 0.82
CA ASN A 54 17.74 30.07 -0.11
C ASN A 54 18.31 28.85 0.62
N ASN A 55 19.08 29.06 1.69
CA ASN A 55 19.67 27.96 2.45
C ASN A 55 18.61 27.18 3.24
N GLU A 56 17.72 27.86 3.96
CA GLU A 56 16.62 27.21 4.70
C GLU A 56 15.63 26.52 3.76
N TRP A 57 15.30 27.16 2.63
CA TRP A 57 14.43 26.58 1.60
C TRP A 57 15.07 25.34 0.99
N GLY A 58 16.34 25.41 0.59
CA GLY A 58 17.08 24.26 0.05
C GLY A 58 17.15 23.10 1.04
N TYR A 59 17.37 23.39 2.33
CA TYR A 59 17.32 22.39 3.38
C TYR A 59 15.91 21.77 3.53
N GLY A 60 14.85 22.59 3.50
CA GLY A 60 13.47 22.13 3.57
C GLY A 60 13.10 21.21 2.40
N VAL A 61 13.44 21.60 1.17
CA VAL A 61 13.22 20.78 -0.02
C VAL A 61 13.97 19.46 0.06
N LYS A 62 15.25 19.50 0.47
CA LYS A 62 16.04 18.28 0.68
C LYS A 62 15.38 17.35 1.70
N LYS A 63 14.87 17.89 2.82
CA LYS A 63 14.17 17.09 3.84
C LYS A 63 12.88 16.47 3.33
N ILE A 64 12.14 17.18 2.48
CA ILE A 64 10.95 16.64 1.82
C ILE A 64 11.35 15.52 0.85
N GLY A 65 12.41 15.71 0.05
CA GLY A 65 12.95 14.69 -0.84
C GLY A 65 13.35 13.42 -0.09
N GLU A 66 14.14 13.54 0.99
CA GLU A 66 14.54 12.41 1.84
C GLU A 66 13.33 11.66 2.42
N ALA A 67 12.29 12.38 2.87
CA ALA A 67 11.07 11.77 3.39
C ALA A 67 10.28 11.02 2.30
N THR A 68 10.17 11.61 1.11
CA THR A 68 9.49 11.02 -0.04
C THR A 68 10.23 9.79 -0.56
N GLU A 69 11.55 9.81 -0.65
CA GLU A 69 12.37 8.63 -1.00
C GLU A 69 12.20 7.49 0.02
N GLY A 70 12.16 7.83 1.31
CA GLY A 70 11.85 6.87 2.37
C GLY A 70 10.47 6.22 2.19
N LEU A 71 9.46 7.01 1.83
CA LEU A 71 8.12 6.51 1.55
C LEU A 71 8.09 5.60 0.31
N VAL A 72 8.76 6.00 -0.77
CA VAL A 72 8.93 5.18 -1.99
C VAL A 72 9.55 3.83 -1.66
N THR A 73 10.59 3.83 -0.81
CA THR A 73 11.26 2.58 -0.38
C THR A 73 10.31 1.65 0.36
N VAL A 74 9.52 2.18 1.30
CA VAL A 74 8.53 1.39 2.05
C VAL A 74 7.42 0.87 1.14
N MET A 75 6.95 1.68 0.17
CA MET A 75 5.93 1.25 -0.78
C MET A 75 6.43 0.14 -1.71
N ARG A 76 7.67 0.24 -2.19
CA ARG A 76 8.31 -0.84 -2.97
C ARG A 76 8.41 -2.14 -2.16
N ALA A 77 8.87 -2.06 -0.91
CA ALA A 77 8.90 -3.23 -0.02
C ALA A 77 7.50 -3.82 0.23
N THR A 78 6.48 -2.96 0.34
CA THR A 78 5.08 -3.38 0.50
C THR A 78 4.57 -4.09 -0.76
N LYS A 79 4.87 -3.57 -1.95
CA LYS A 79 4.57 -4.23 -3.24
C LYS A 79 5.19 -5.61 -3.29
N ASP A 80 6.48 -5.71 -2.99
CA ASP A 80 7.23 -6.97 -3.06
C ASP A 80 6.66 -8.01 -2.08
N ALA A 81 6.26 -7.58 -0.88
CA ALA A 81 5.59 -8.44 0.09
C ALA A 81 4.24 -8.97 -0.43
N TYR A 82 3.44 -8.13 -1.10
CA TYR A 82 2.18 -8.54 -1.70
C TYR A 82 2.38 -9.53 -2.86
N VAL A 83 3.34 -9.28 -3.74
CA VAL A 83 3.66 -10.20 -4.84
C VAL A 83 4.10 -11.55 -4.29
N LEU A 84 4.98 -11.55 -3.29
CA LEU A 84 5.42 -12.77 -2.63
C LEU A 84 4.26 -13.55 -1.99
N GLN A 85 3.31 -12.84 -1.37
CA GLN A 85 2.14 -13.45 -0.77
C GLN A 85 1.19 -14.05 -1.82
N ASP A 86 1.00 -13.36 -2.94
CA ASP A 86 0.17 -13.84 -4.05
C ASP A 86 0.79 -15.10 -4.68
N ASP A 87 2.10 -15.11 -4.91
CA ASP A 87 2.83 -16.28 -5.42
C ASP A 87 2.72 -17.48 -4.49
N ALA A 88 2.89 -17.28 -3.17
CA ALA A 88 2.76 -18.34 -2.18
C ALA A 88 1.32 -18.90 -2.13
N THR A 89 0.34 -18.03 -2.31
CA THR A 89 -1.08 -18.40 -2.35
C THR A 89 -1.39 -19.20 -3.63
N SER A 90 -0.93 -18.75 -4.79
CA SER A 90 -1.09 -19.47 -6.07
C SER A 90 -0.48 -20.86 -6.00
N GLN A 91 0.76 -20.98 -5.54
CA GLN A 91 1.45 -22.28 -5.41
C GLN A 91 0.71 -23.25 -4.49
N SER A 92 0.09 -22.73 -3.42
CA SER A 92 -0.72 -23.54 -2.50
C SER A 92 -1.97 -24.09 -3.19
N PHE A 93 -2.65 -23.27 -3.99
CA PHE A 93 -3.79 -23.71 -4.78
C PHE A 93 -3.42 -24.68 -5.90
N ASP A 94 -2.30 -24.45 -6.60
CA ASP A 94 -1.80 -25.35 -7.64
C ASP A 94 -1.42 -26.72 -7.06
N THR A 95 -0.75 -26.74 -5.91
CA THR A 95 -0.39 -27.98 -5.21
C THR A 95 -1.63 -28.73 -4.73
N CYS A 96 -2.62 -28.02 -4.20
CA CYS A 96 -3.88 -28.61 -3.75
C CYS A 96 -4.69 -29.16 -4.94
N GLY A 97 -4.75 -28.42 -6.04
CA GLY A 97 -5.40 -28.83 -7.29
C GLY A 97 -4.72 -30.06 -7.91
N ALA A 98 -3.39 -30.11 -7.92
CA ALA A 98 -2.63 -31.26 -8.37
C ALA A 98 -2.89 -32.50 -7.50
N ALA A 99 -2.93 -32.34 -6.17
CA ALA A 99 -3.26 -33.42 -5.25
C ALA A 99 -4.70 -33.93 -5.45
N LEU A 100 -5.65 -33.04 -5.75
CA LEU A 100 -7.04 -33.41 -6.03
C LEU A 100 -7.20 -34.10 -7.40
N ALA A 101 -6.40 -33.71 -8.39
CA ALA A 101 -6.40 -34.34 -9.72
C ALA A 101 -5.79 -35.75 -9.67
N GLU A 102 -4.74 -35.97 -8.88
CA GLU A 102 -4.14 -37.29 -8.61
C GLU A 102 -5.07 -38.22 -7.82
N ALA A 103 -6.00 -37.67 -7.02
CA ALA A 103 -6.97 -38.48 -6.26
C ALA A 103 -8.00 -39.20 -7.16
N GLY A 104 -8.15 -38.81 -8.43
CA GLY A 104 -9.09 -39.40 -9.39
C GLY A 104 -10.58 -39.24 -9.03
N PRO A 105 -11.52 -39.48 -9.97
CA PRO A 105 -12.95 -39.48 -9.63
C PRO A 105 -13.24 -40.55 -8.58
N LEU A 106 -13.86 -40.15 -7.46
CA LEU A 106 -14.35 -41.10 -6.46
C LEU A 106 -15.24 -42.14 -7.17
N PRO A 107 -15.00 -43.45 -6.95
CA PRO A 107 -15.92 -44.47 -7.43
C PRO A 107 -17.30 -44.20 -6.81
N GLY A 108 -18.33 -44.18 -7.66
CA GLY A 108 -19.67 -43.70 -7.35
C GLY A 108 -20.18 -44.05 -5.94
N GLY A 109 -20.38 -43.01 -5.13
CA GLY A 109 -21.10 -43.12 -3.87
C GLY A 109 -22.61 -43.21 -4.11
N SER A 110 -23.10 -44.38 -4.53
CA SER A 110 -24.47 -44.77 -4.21
C SER A 110 -24.52 -44.96 -2.70
N THR A 111 -25.00 -43.94 -1.98
CA THR A 111 -25.26 -44.06 -0.54
C THR A 111 -26.45 -45.00 -0.34
N THR A 112 -26.17 -46.30 -0.23
CA THR A 112 -27.14 -47.24 0.32
C THR A 112 -26.95 -47.20 1.82
N ALA A 113 -27.87 -46.49 2.49
CA ALA A 113 -27.91 -46.39 3.94
C ALA A 113 -27.93 -47.81 4.57
N PRO A 114 -27.11 -48.11 5.60
CA PRO A 114 -27.27 -49.32 6.39
C PRO A 114 -28.59 -49.24 7.15
N GLY A 115 -29.43 -50.28 7.00
CA GLY A 115 -30.71 -50.40 7.68
C GLY A 115 -30.56 -50.23 9.20
N VAL A 116 -31.31 -49.28 9.75
CA VAL A 116 -31.60 -49.20 11.17
C VAL A 116 -32.77 -50.13 11.45
N ASP A 117 -32.47 -51.38 11.80
CA ASP A 117 -33.45 -52.28 12.38
C ASP A 117 -33.96 -51.70 13.70
N GLY A 118 -35.24 -51.34 13.69
CA GLY A 118 -36.17 -51.40 14.82
C GLY A 118 -35.71 -50.83 16.16
N VAL A 119 -35.89 -49.51 16.34
CA VAL A 119 -36.24 -48.98 17.67
C VAL A 119 -37.52 -48.15 17.53
N SER A 120 -38.61 -48.73 18.04
CA SER A 120 -39.94 -48.13 18.09
C SER A 120 -39.96 -46.91 19.02
N PRO A 121 -40.56 -45.77 18.65
CA PRO A 121 -40.65 -44.60 19.53
C PRO A 121 -41.67 -44.82 20.66
N PRO A 122 -41.38 -44.46 21.93
CA PRO A 122 -42.41 -44.45 22.96
C PRO A 122 -43.41 -43.31 22.72
N ALA A 123 -44.68 -43.65 22.94
CA ALA A 123 -45.86 -42.83 22.71
C ALA A 123 -45.79 -41.46 23.40
N ARG A 124 -46.12 -40.41 22.64
CA ARG A 124 -46.37 -39.05 23.15
C ARG A 124 -47.71 -39.04 23.88
N THR A 125 -47.70 -39.36 25.17
CA THR A 125 -48.87 -39.19 26.04
C THR A 125 -48.97 -37.73 26.45
N GLY A 126 -50.05 -37.07 26.03
CA GLY A 126 -50.36 -35.71 26.47
C GLY A 126 -50.66 -35.67 27.96
N HIS A 127 -50.19 -34.60 28.61
CA HIS A 127 -50.84 -34.11 29.83
C HIS A 127 -50.91 -32.59 29.79
N SER A 128 -52.14 -32.13 29.70
CA SER A 128 -52.63 -30.79 29.98
C SER A 128 -52.28 -30.39 31.41
N LEU A 129 -51.80 -29.17 31.63
CA LEU A 129 -51.99 -28.49 32.91
C LEU A 129 -52.39 -27.04 32.66
N ALA A 130 -53.63 -26.76 33.05
CA ALA A 130 -54.28 -25.48 33.15
C ALA A 130 -54.08 -24.89 34.56
N GLY A 131 -54.08 -23.56 34.65
CA GLY A 131 -54.25 -22.75 35.88
C GLY A 131 -53.00 -22.67 36.76
N LEU A 132 -52.64 -21.53 37.36
CA LEU A 132 -53.41 -20.34 37.74
C LEU A 132 -52.45 -19.14 37.80
#